data_AF-A0A965X5Z8-F1
#
_entry.id   AF-A0A965X5Z8-F1
#
_cell.length_a   1.000
_cell.length_b   1.000
_cell.length_c   1.000
_cell.angle_alpha   90.00
_cell.angle_beta   90.00
_cell.angle_gamma   90.00
#
_symmetry.space_group_name_H-M   'P 1'
#
loop_
_entity.id
_entity.type
_entity.pdbx_description
1 polymer ?
#
loop_
_entity_poly.entity_id
_entity_poly.type
_entity_poly.pdbx_seq_one_letter_code
_entity_poly.pdbx_strand_id
1 'polypeptide(L)'
;MNSVIKGTSYVLAHAPDMVIHNGSTQTTERIVNPKSEYLLKLPEHIRTYCDTLNYAPNQTYIGNMTPAELGAIDQPWYDKPLKNGLRNGKFGEIMPEDEFYMLMQVCDVFDLLHLEKSFVADVKPRFLGNAVIGEDIAARVREGVELSEIEHFVNDAQAEG
;
A
#
# COMPACT_ATOMS: atom_id res chain seq x y z
N MET A 1 -8.14 -31.87 18.99
CA MET A 1 -8.35 -31.15 17.72
C MET A 1 -7.01 -30.52 17.38
N ASN A 2 -6.33 -31.00 16.33
CA ASN A 2 -5.03 -30.46 15.97
C ASN A 2 -5.27 -29.30 15.00
N SER A 3 -4.74 -28.13 15.32
CA SER A 3 -4.71 -27.01 14.38
C SER A 3 -3.81 -27.40 13.20
N VAL A 4 -4.38 -27.38 12.00
CA VAL A 4 -3.64 -27.61 10.74
C VAL A 4 -3.68 -26.32 9.92
N ILE A 5 -2.53 -25.90 9.40
CA ILE A 5 -2.43 -24.78 8.48
C ILE A 5 -3.02 -25.23 7.14
N LYS A 6 -4.11 -24.59 6.71
CA LYS A 6 -4.81 -24.93 5.46
C LYS A 6 -4.31 -24.12 4.25
N GLY A 7 -3.59 -23.04 4.48
CA GLY A 7 -3.06 -22.17 3.44
C GLY A 7 -2.16 -21.08 4.02
N THR A 8 -1.31 -20.54 3.16
CA THR A 8 -0.40 -19.42 3.44
C THR A 8 -0.33 -18.54 2.20
N SER A 9 -0.27 -17.23 2.38
CA SER A 9 0.03 -16.27 1.32
C SER A 9 1.05 -15.26 1.82
N TYR A 10 1.80 -14.67 0.88
CA TYR A 10 2.57 -13.47 1.12
C TYR A 10 1.78 -12.25 0.67
N VAL A 11 1.91 -11.15 1.40
CA VAL A 11 1.33 -9.86 1.03
C VAL A 11 2.44 -8.84 1.04
N LEU A 12 2.58 -8.12 -0.06
CA LEU A 12 3.43 -6.94 -0.16
C LEU A 12 2.55 -5.77 -0.58
N ALA A 13 2.52 -4.69 0.20
CA ALA A 13 1.81 -3.47 -0.16
C ALA A 13 2.82 -2.36 -0.51
N HIS A 14 2.61 -1.68 -1.63
CA HIS A 14 3.33 -0.46 -1.96
C HIS A 14 2.56 0.70 -1.31
N ALA A 15 3.04 1.16 -0.15
CA ALA A 15 2.41 2.24 0.63
C ALA A 15 3.35 3.45 0.81
N PRO A 16 3.63 4.19 -0.28
CA PRO A 16 4.54 5.34 -0.25
C PRO A 16 4.09 6.47 0.68
N ASP A 17 2.80 6.76 0.78
CA ASP A 17 2.29 7.86 1.60
C ASP A 17 2.47 7.57 3.09
N MET A 18 2.39 6.29 3.51
CA MET A 18 2.71 5.91 4.89
C MET A 18 4.16 6.26 5.28
N VAL A 19 5.11 6.17 4.34
CA VAL A 19 6.50 6.59 4.57
C VAL A 19 6.58 8.12 4.70
N ILE A 20 5.82 8.84 3.89
CA ILE A 20 5.83 10.30 3.84
C ILE A 20 5.17 10.89 5.09
N HIS A 21 4.01 10.38 5.50
CA HIS A 21 3.16 10.97 6.52
C HIS A 21 3.36 10.35 7.91
N ASN A 22 3.50 9.03 7.99
CA ASN A 22 3.51 8.30 9.26
C ASN A 22 4.90 7.82 9.70
N GLY A 23 5.95 8.14 8.96
CA GLY A 23 7.33 7.83 9.33
C GLY A 23 7.84 8.74 10.46
N SER A 24 8.42 8.18 11.51
CA SER A 24 8.85 8.94 12.70
C SER A 24 9.83 10.07 12.38
N THR A 25 10.73 9.88 11.42
CA THR A 25 11.65 10.91 10.92
C THR A 25 10.88 12.05 10.26
N GLN A 26 9.95 11.73 9.35
CA GLN A 26 9.14 12.71 8.63
C GLN A 26 8.22 13.48 9.57
N THR A 27 7.56 12.80 10.50
CA THR A 27 6.71 13.41 11.52
C THR A 27 7.51 14.37 12.40
N THR A 28 8.68 13.94 12.89
CA THR A 28 9.54 14.80 13.72
C THR A 28 10.05 16.01 12.93
N GLU A 29 10.50 15.79 11.69
CA GLU A 29 11.00 16.88 10.84
C GLU A 29 9.89 17.88 10.49
N ARG A 30 8.65 17.45 10.27
CA ARG A 30 7.51 18.37 10.05
C ARG A 30 7.26 19.28 11.25
N ILE A 31 7.42 18.76 12.46
CA ILE A 31 7.23 19.52 13.71
C ILE A 31 8.39 20.50 13.92
N VAL A 32 9.63 20.04 13.74
CA VAL A 32 10.83 20.83 14.06
C VAL A 32 11.21 21.79 12.94
N ASN A 33 11.01 21.40 11.68
CA ASN A 33 11.42 22.12 10.49
C ASN A 33 10.47 21.86 9.29
N PRO A 34 9.26 22.44 9.30
CA PRO A 34 8.20 22.13 8.33
C PRO A 34 8.55 22.48 6.86
N LYS A 35 9.60 23.25 6.62
CA LYS A 35 10.07 23.64 5.28
C LYS A 35 11.43 23.02 4.93
N SER A 36 11.79 21.92 5.58
CA SER A 36 13.08 21.29 5.33
C SER A 36 13.22 20.85 3.88
N GLU A 37 14.43 21.00 3.34
CA GLU A 37 14.76 20.52 2.00
C GLU A 37 14.56 19.00 1.89
N TYR A 38 14.76 18.27 2.99
CA TYR A 38 14.49 16.84 3.09
C TYR A 38 13.02 16.50 2.80
N LEU A 39 12.07 17.17 3.46
CA LEU A 39 10.64 16.91 3.27
C LEU A 39 10.19 17.29 1.85
N LEU A 40 10.74 18.37 1.30
CA LEU A 40 10.43 18.82 -0.07
C LEU A 40 10.92 17.83 -1.13
N LYS A 41 12.11 17.25 -0.95
CA LYS A 41 12.72 16.31 -1.91
C LYS A 41 12.25 14.87 -1.72
N LEU A 42 11.74 14.50 -0.53
CA LEU A 42 11.38 13.12 -0.20
C LEU A 42 10.50 12.46 -1.27
N PRO A 43 9.42 13.08 -1.79
CA PRO A 43 8.58 12.45 -2.81
C PRO A 43 9.34 12.03 -4.08
N GLU A 44 10.38 12.78 -4.47
CA GLU A 44 11.21 12.49 -5.64
C GLU A 44 12.10 11.24 -5.45
N HIS A 45 12.23 10.78 -4.21
CA HIS A 45 13.05 9.62 -3.84
C HIS A 45 12.21 8.38 -3.50
N ILE A 46 10.87 8.48 -3.58
CA ILE A 46 9.99 7.35 -3.38
C ILE A 46 9.80 6.60 -4.70
N ARG A 47 9.91 5.26 -4.64
CA ARG A 47 9.69 4.40 -5.81
C ARG A 47 8.24 4.46 -6.24
N THR A 48 8.01 4.46 -7.54
CA THR A 48 6.67 4.30 -8.10
C THR A 48 6.18 2.86 -7.90
N TYR A 49 4.87 2.64 -8.09
CA TYR A 49 4.33 1.28 -8.11
C TYR A 49 4.98 0.42 -9.20
N CYS A 50 5.21 0.99 -10.39
CA CYS A 50 5.92 0.32 -11.49
C CYS A 50 7.35 -0.08 -11.11
N ASP A 51 8.11 0.77 -10.42
CA ASP A 51 9.44 0.42 -9.92
C ASP A 51 9.38 -0.75 -8.93
N THR A 52 8.34 -0.76 -8.08
CA THR A 52 8.12 -1.81 -7.09
C THR A 52 7.78 -3.15 -7.76
N LEU A 53 6.97 -3.14 -8.81
CA LEU A 53 6.70 -4.33 -9.63
C LEU A 53 7.97 -4.85 -10.29
N ASN A 54 8.78 -3.95 -10.84
CA ASN A 54 9.98 -4.30 -11.61
C ASN A 54 11.19 -4.64 -10.73
N TYR A 55 11.08 -4.61 -9.41
CA TYR A 55 12.16 -4.96 -8.51
C TYR A 55 12.28 -6.49 -8.34
N ALA A 56 13.39 -7.08 -8.80
CA ALA A 56 13.58 -8.53 -8.82
C ALA A 56 13.39 -9.24 -7.45
N PRO A 57 13.81 -8.64 -6.32
CA PRO A 57 13.51 -9.21 -5.00
C PRO A 57 12.03 -9.30 -4.69
N ASN A 58 11.22 -8.30 -5.09
CA ASN A 58 9.78 -8.35 -4.88
C ASN A 58 9.14 -9.45 -5.72
N GLN A 59 9.57 -9.60 -6.99
CA GLN A 59 9.12 -10.70 -7.86
C GLN A 59 9.51 -12.08 -7.32
N THR A 60 10.68 -12.18 -6.68
CA THR A 60 11.12 -13.41 -6.00
C THR A 60 10.25 -13.69 -4.77
N TYR A 61 9.92 -12.65 -3.98
CA TYR A 61 9.09 -12.77 -2.78
C TYR A 61 7.68 -13.28 -3.09
N ILE A 62 7.03 -12.77 -4.14
CA ILE A 62 5.69 -13.24 -4.57
C ILE A 62 5.74 -14.54 -5.41
N GLY A 63 6.93 -15.09 -5.67
CA GLY A 63 7.12 -16.39 -6.30
C GLY A 63 7.14 -16.42 -7.83
N ASN A 64 7.37 -15.28 -8.48
CA ASN A 64 7.55 -15.18 -9.93
C ASN A 64 8.99 -15.46 -10.38
N MET A 65 9.95 -15.39 -9.45
CA MET A 65 11.33 -15.79 -9.64
C MET A 65 11.77 -16.71 -8.51
N THR A 66 12.71 -17.59 -8.79
CA THR A 66 13.37 -18.42 -7.78
C THR A 66 14.53 -17.66 -7.13
N PRO A 67 14.91 -18.00 -5.89
CA PRO A 67 16.09 -17.42 -5.25
C PRO A 67 17.40 -17.64 -6.04
N ALA A 68 17.50 -18.74 -6.79
CA ALA A 68 18.66 -19.02 -7.63
C ALA A 68 18.73 -18.06 -8.85
N GLU A 69 17.61 -17.75 -9.48
CA GLU A 69 17.54 -16.75 -10.56
C GLU A 69 17.87 -15.35 -10.05
N LEU A 70 17.37 -14.97 -8.87
CA LEU A 70 17.76 -13.71 -8.22
C LEU A 70 19.26 -13.67 -7.89
N GLY A 71 19.81 -14.78 -7.39
CA GLY A 71 21.23 -14.91 -7.06
C GLY A 71 22.17 -14.83 -8.27
N ALA A 72 21.66 -15.02 -9.48
CA ALA A 72 22.41 -14.82 -10.72
C ALA A 72 22.45 -13.35 -11.17
N ILE A 73 21.68 -12.45 -10.53
CA ILE A 73 21.73 -11.01 -10.77
C ILE A 73 22.68 -10.38 -9.76
N ASP A 74 23.77 -9.80 -10.26
CA ASP A 74 24.76 -9.10 -9.43
C ASP A 74 24.11 -8.01 -8.59
N GLN A 75 24.53 -7.89 -7.34
CA GLN A 75 24.11 -6.79 -6.46
C GLN A 75 24.89 -5.50 -6.77
N PRO A 76 24.33 -4.31 -6.50
CA PRO A 76 22.98 -4.07 -5.98
C PRO A 76 21.88 -4.29 -7.04
N TRP A 77 20.63 -4.49 -6.61
CA TRP A 77 19.50 -4.78 -7.52
C TRP A 77 18.68 -3.54 -7.91
N TYR A 78 18.80 -2.44 -7.18
CA TYR A 78 17.89 -1.28 -7.34
C TYR A 78 18.05 -0.56 -8.69
N ASP A 79 19.19 -0.71 -9.34
CA ASP A 79 19.55 -0.13 -10.64
C ASP A 79 19.31 -1.09 -11.81
N LYS A 80 18.72 -2.27 -11.54
CA LYS A 80 18.50 -3.35 -12.51
C LYS A 80 17.02 -3.74 -12.56
N PRO A 81 16.13 -2.85 -13.01
CA PRO A 81 14.71 -3.16 -13.10
C PRO A 81 14.46 -4.27 -14.12
N LEU A 82 13.53 -5.16 -13.76
CA LEU A 82 12.96 -6.11 -14.70
C LEU A 82 12.10 -5.37 -15.74
N LYS A 83 11.92 -5.98 -16.91
CA LYS A 83 11.10 -5.37 -17.98
C LYS A 83 9.61 -5.43 -17.70
N ASN A 84 9.12 -6.54 -17.15
CA ASN A 84 7.70 -6.85 -17.01
C ASN A 84 7.42 -7.50 -15.65
N GLY A 85 7.66 -6.76 -14.56
CA GLY A 85 7.23 -7.17 -13.23
C GLY A 85 5.70 -7.33 -13.16
N LEU A 86 5.23 -8.39 -12.52
CA LEU A 86 3.80 -8.67 -12.40
C LEU A 86 3.30 -8.28 -11.01
N ARG A 87 2.05 -7.82 -10.95
CA ARG A 87 1.32 -7.60 -9.70
C ARG A 87 1.14 -8.91 -8.93
N ASN A 88 0.72 -9.97 -9.62
CA ASN A 88 0.39 -11.26 -9.03
C ASN A 88 1.53 -12.26 -9.21
N GLY A 89 1.69 -13.15 -8.24
CA GLY A 89 2.60 -14.29 -8.31
C GLY A 89 2.07 -15.50 -7.58
N LYS A 90 2.81 -16.62 -7.67
CA LYS A 90 2.41 -17.92 -7.13
C LYS A 90 2.04 -17.87 -5.63
N PHE A 91 2.71 -17.02 -4.87
CA PHE A 91 2.57 -16.99 -3.41
C PHE A 91 1.81 -15.77 -2.90
N GLY A 92 1.53 -14.76 -3.72
CA GLY A 92 0.97 -13.50 -3.26
C GLY A 92 0.86 -12.43 -4.34
N GLU A 93 0.59 -11.20 -3.91
CA GLU A 93 0.53 -10.03 -4.78
C GLU A 93 1.34 -8.84 -4.22
N ILE A 94 1.61 -7.88 -5.10
CA ILE A 94 2.07 -6.54 -4.78
C ILE A 94 0.87 -5.60 -4.89
N MET A 95 0.21 -5.30 -3.78
CA MET A 95 -0.98 -4.46 -3.72
C MET A 95 -0.61 -2.97 -3.87
N PRO A 96 -1.30 -2.19 -4.73
CA PRO A 96 -1.14 -0.75 -4.78
C PRO A 96 -1.75 -0.07 -3.54
N GLU A 97 -1.27 1.13 -3.21
CA GLU A 97 -1.65 1.85 -1.98
C GLU A 97 -3.15 2.13 -1.88
N ASP A 98 -3.78 2.47 -3.00
CA ASP A 98 -5.18 2.82 -3.08
C ASP A 98 -6.10 1.65 -2.66
N GLU A 99 -5.82 0.46 -3.17
CA GLU A 99 -6.49 -0.77 -2.77
C GLU A 99 -6.15 -1.17 -1.32
N PHE A 100 -4.95 -0.87 -0.85
CA PHE A 100 -4.57 -1.11 0.54
C PHE A 100 -5.39 -0.25 1.52
N TYR A 101 -5.65 1.02 1.19
CA TYR A 101 -6.56 1.86 1.97
C TYR A 101 -8.00 1.33 2.00
N MET A 102 -8.49 0.81 0.89
CA MET A 102 -9.80 0.12 0.86
C MET A 102 -9.84 -1.09 1.81
N LEU A 103 -8.76 -1.89 1.83
CA LEU A 103 -8.66 -3.02 2.75
C LEU A 103 -8.59 -2.56 4.22
N MET A 104 -7.86 -1.48 4.52
CA MET A 104 -7.83 -0.87 5.85
C MET A 104 -9.23 -0.41 6.27
N GLN A 105 -9.99 0.24 5.36
CA GLN A 105 -11.35 0.71 5.64
C GLN A 105 -12.28 -0.46 5.98
N VAL A 106 -12.14 -1.58 5.27
CA VAL A 106 -12.91 -2.80 5.56
C VAL A 106 -12.55 -3.37 6.93
N CYS A 107 -11.27 -3.35 7.31
CA CYS A 107 -10.79 -3.90 8.58
C CYS A 107 -11.11 -3.00 9.79
N ASP A 108 -11.39 -1.73 9.56
CA ASP A 108 -11.65 -0.73 10.59
C ASP A 108 -13.02 -0.92 11.25
N VAL A 109 -13.03 -1.63 12.38
CA VAL A 109 -14.24 -1.90 13.18
C VAL A 109 -14.55 -0.75 14.15
N PHE A 110 -13.62 0.19 14.33
CA PHE A 110 -13.72 1.28 15.31
C PHE A 110 -14.04 2.63 14.68
N ASP A 111 -14.22 2.68 13.35
CA ASP A 111 -14.57 3.88 12.60
C ASP A 111 -13.51 4.99 12.74
N LEU A 112 -12.24 4.60 12.62
CA LEU A 112 -11.08 5.49 12.73
C LEU A 112 -10.56 5.95 11.37
N LEU A 113 -10.89 5.23 10.29
CA LEU A 113 -10.45 5.57 8.93
C LEU A 113 -11.62 6.06 8.08
N HIS A 114 -11.51 7.30 7.64
CA HIS A 114 -12.46 7.95 6.76
C HIS A 114 -11.81 8.18 5.40
N LEU A 115 -12.37 7.56 4.36
CA LEU A 115 -11.93 7.77 2.98
C LEU A 115 -12.91 8.69 2.26
N GLU A 116 -12.42 9.54 1.38
CA GLU A 116 -13.27 10.39 0.56
C GLU A 116 -14.16 9.54 -0.35
N LYS A 117 -15.41 9.93 -0.48
CA LYS A 117 -16.39 9.25 -1.32
C LYS A 117 -15.98 9.14 -2.79
N SER A 118 -15.36 10.18 -3.35
CA SER A 118 -14.88 10.15 -4.74
C SER A 118 -13.73 9.16 -4.93
N PHE A 119 -12.81 9.09 -3.95
CA PHE A 119 -11.73 8.12 -3.92
C PHE A 119 -12.26 6.69 -3.84
N VAL A 120 -13.19 6.41 -2.92
CA VAL A 120 -13.83 5.08 -2.81
C VAL A 120 -14.48 4.70 -4.14
N ALA A 121 -15.23 5.62 -4.76
CA ALA A 121 -15.90 5.35 -6.03
C ALA A 121 -14.93 5.02 -7.17
N ASP A 122 -13.76 5.68 -7.25
CA ASP A 122 -12.72 5.39 -8.25
C ASP A 122 -12.04 4.03 -8.03
N VAL A 123 -11.69 3.71 -6.79
CA VAL A 123 -10.85 2.55 -6.47
C VAL A 123 -11.69 1.26 -6.36
N LYS A 124 -12.94 1.36 -5.89
CA LYS A 124 -13.83 0.22 -5.62
C LYS A 124 -13.93 -0.78 -6.79
N PRO A 125 -14.05 -0.38 -8.08
CA PRO A 125 -14.06 -1.35 -9.18
C PRO A 125 -12.78 -2.19 -9.28
N ARG A 126 -11.60 -1.59 -9.06
CA ARG A 126 -10.31 -2.30 -9.08
C ARG A 126 -10.17 -3.20 -7.87
N PHE A 127 -10.54 -2.69 -6.69
CA PHE A 127 -10.54 -3.44 -5.43
C PHE A 127 -11.44 -4.68 -5.49
N LEU A 128 -12.68 -4.55 -5.97
CA LEU A 128 -13.60 -5.68 -6.12
C LEU A 128 -13.19 -6.66 -7.22
N GLY A 129 -12.38 -6.22 -8.18
CA GLY A 129 -11.80 -7.08 -9.21
C GLY A 129 -10.62 -7.92 -8.72
N ASN A 130 -10.09 -7.66 -7.52
CA ASN A 130 -8.98 -8.39 -6.95
C ASN A 130 -9.44 -9.76 -6.42
N ALA A 131 -8.76 -10.83 -6.86
CA ALA A 131 -9.11 -12.22 -6.53
C ALA A 131 -9.05 -12.55 -5.03
N VAL A 132 -8.34 -11.77 -4.22
CA VAL A 132 -8.33 -11.96 -2.75
C VAL A 132 -9.54 -11.35 -2.06
N ILE A 133 -10.30 -10.50 -2.74
CA ILE A 133 -11.47 -9.81 -2.20
C ILE A 133 -12.71 -10.68 -2.41
N GLY A 134 -13.03 -11.47 -1.39
CA GLY A 134 -14.25 -12.28 -1.35
C GLY A 134 -15.52 -11.46 -1.14
N GLU A 135 -16.68 -12.10 -1.30
CA GLU A 135 -17.99 -11.46 -1.12
C GLU A 135 -18.17 -10.87 0.30
N ASP A 136 -17.59 -11.50 1.31
CA ASP A 136 -17.63 -11.04 2.71
C ASP A 136 -16.82 -9.76 2.94
N ILE A 137 -15.67 -9.62 2.26
CA ILE A 137 -14.85 -8.40 2.28
C ILE A 137 -15.54 -7.31 1.46
N ALA A 138 -16.03 -7.65 0.27
CA ALA A 138 -16.73 -6.74 -0.62
C ALA A 138 -17.97 -6.11 0.04
N ALA A 139 -18.74 -6.89 0.79
CA ALA A 139 -19.94 -6.43 1.50
C ALA A 139 -19.65 -5.42 2.61
N ARG A 140 -18.40 -5.29 3.07
CA ARG A 140 -17.98 -4.38 4.14
C ARG A 140 -17.43 -3.05 3.62
N VAL A 141 -17.28 -2.89 2.30
CA VAL A 141 -16.81 -1.63 1.70
C VAL A 141 -17.85 -0.54 1.97
N ARG A 142 -17.41 0.54 2.63
CA ARG A 142 -18.24 1.73 2.89
C ARG A 142 -18.12 2.69 1.70
N GLU A 143 -19.13 3.54 1.48
CA GLU A 143 -19.14 4.49 0.36
C GLU A 143 -18.16 5.67 0.55
N GLY A 144 -17.51 5.77 1.72
CA GLY A 144 -16.72 6.95 2.09
C GLY A 144 -17.58 8.11 2.58
N VAL A 145 -16.93 9.21 2.92
CA VAL A 145 -17.55 10.45 3.43
C VAL A 145 -17.29 11.62 2.47
N GLU A 146 -18.08 12.69 2.62
CA GLU A 146 -17.87 13.89 1.83
C GLU A 146 -16.57 14.59 2.25
N LEU A 147 -15.87 15.24 1.31
CA LEU A 147 -14.59 15.89 1.59
C LEU A 147 -14.69 16.91 2.75
N SER A 148 -15.80 17.64 2.85
CA SER A 148 -16.04 18.60 3.94
C SER A 148 -16.06 17.95 5.33
N GLU A 149 -16.44 16.67 5.42
CA GLU A 149 -16.43 15.93 6.68
C GLU A 149 -14.99 15.56 7.07
N ILE A 150 -14.16 15.16 6.10
CA ILE A 150 -12.72 14.94 6.32
C ILE A 150 -12.05 16.25 6.75
N GLU A 151 -12.34 17.35 6.05
CA GLU A 151 -11.82 18.67 6.41
C GLU A 151 -12.22 19.09 7.83
N HIS A 152 -13.46 18.78 8.24
CA HIS A 152 -13.89 19.01 9.62
C HIS A 152 -13.09 18.16 10.62
N PHE A 153 -12.90 16.86 10.36
CA PHE A 153 -12.12 16.01 11.24
C PHE A 153 -10.67 16.49 11.40
N VAL A 154 -10.04 16.91 10.31
CA VAL A 154 -8.65 17.37 10.31
C VAL A 154 -8.51 18.72 11.01
N ASN A 155 -9.36 19.69 10.65
CA ASN A 155 -9.21 21.07 11.14
C ASN A 155 -9.77 21.26 12.57
N ASP A 156 -10.84 20.55 12.93
CA ASP A 156 -11.60 20.80 14.17
C ASP A 156 -11.55 19.63 15.16
N ALA A 157 -11.25 18.40 14.71
CA ALA A 157 -11.27 17.20 15.57
C ALA A 157 -9.91 16.50 15.74
N GLN A 158 -8.81 17.15 15.34
CA GLN A 158 -7.43 16.66 15.48
C GLN A 158 -7.12 15.34 14.76
N ALA A 159 -7.92 14.98 13.74
CA ALA A 159 -7.57 13.87 12.87
C ALA A 159 -6.31 14.18 12.06
N GLU A 160 -5.56 13.14 11.71
CA GLU A 160 -4.48 13.24 10.73
C GLU A 160 -5.09 13.26 9.32
N GLY A 161 -4.55 14.11 8.44
CA GLY A 161 -4.99 14.28 7.05
C GLY A 161 -3.87 14.63 6.11
#